data_AF-A0A2J6PXN9-F1
#
_entry.id   AF-A0A2J6PXN9-F1
#
_cell.length_a   1.000
_cell.length_b   1.000
_cell.length_c   1.000
_cell.angle_alpha   90.00
_cell.angle_beta   90.00
_cell.angle_gamma   90.00
#
_symmetry.space_group_name_H-M   'P 1'
#
loop_
_entity.id
_entity.type
_entity.pdbx_description
1 polymer ?
#
loop_
_entity_poly.entity_id
_entity_poly.type
_entity_poly.pdbx_seq_one_letter_code
_entity_poly.pdbx_strand_id
1 'polypeptide(L)'
;MSGPMEVSGGSAPSQEKCKAQFELGVTLSLFFWPSLSLAVVNNWGGPDSKDKREWFAQTTIDLLEENPDADGEWIETFLLQVMLDEFEVNVDDESGYEVAEQILRLRKDCGKGDFREVESMKERWDRKGGKSEDVGKLFEKRERNEEEDETDGSEDDSDDEEDQDVDMDEAPPLVRVKEPVVPEVDEDGFTKVTKKKR
;
A
#
# COMPACT_ATOMS: atom_id res chain seq x y z
N MET A 1 44.48 45.21 -11.95
CA MET A 1 43.82 44.77 -10.71
C MET A 1 42.69 43.86 -11.12
N SER A 2 42.97 42.55 -11.20
CA SER A 2 41.99 41.55 -11.58
C SER A 2 41.14 41.20 -10.35
N GLY A 3 39.84 41.47 -10.41
CA GLY A 3 38.90 41.01 -9.39
C GLY A 3 38.62 39.51 -9.58
N PRO A 4 38.46 38.73 -8.49
CA PRO A 4 37.98 37.36 -8.61
C PRO A 4 36.51 37.39 -9.04
N MET A 5 36.20 36.73 -10.14
CA MET A 5 34.83 36.39 -10.52
C MET A 5 34.29 35.40 -9.47
N GLU A 6 33.30 35.84 -8.71
CA GLU A 6 32.47 34.95 -7.90
C GLU A 6 31.74 33.99 -8.85
N VAL A 7 32.19 32.73 -8.85
CA VAL A 7 31.43 31.64 -9.45
C VAL A 7 30.21 31.40 -8.55
N SER A 8 29.04 31.81 -9.03
CA SER A 8 27.75 31.45 -8.42
C SER A 8 27.65 29.92 -8.37
N GLY A 9 27.81 29.38 -7.18
CA GLY A 9 27.59 27.96 -6.89
C GLY A 9 26.11 27.64 -6.96
N GLY A 10 25.62 27.26 -8.14
CA GLY A 10 24.47 26.38 -8.22
C GLY A 10 24.89 25.07 -7.56
N SER A 11 24.49 24.86 -6.31
CA SER A 11 24.78 23.63 -5.58
C SER A 11 24.09 22.48 -6.32
N ALA A 12 24.86 21.71 -7.09
CA ALA A 12 24.42 20.38 -7.46
C ALA A 12 23.99 19.65 -6.17
N PRO A 13 22.89 18.87 -6.18
CA PRO A 13 22.57 18.03 -5.05
C PRO A 13 23.81 17.17 -4.75
N SER A 14 24.21 17.09 -3.47
CA SER A 14 25.34 16.24 -3.12
C SER A 14 25.02 14.80 -3.56
N GLN A 15 26.00 14.12 -4.15
CA GLN A 15 25.85 12.77 -4.67
C GLN A 15 25.27 11.81 -3.61
N GLU A 16 25.57 12.05 -2.34
CA GLU A 16 25.01 11.34 -1.19
C GLU A 16 23.51 11.60 -0.98
N LYS A 17 23.04 12.85 -1.14
CA LYS A 17 21.59 13.17 -1.04
C LYS A 17 20.82 12.52 -2.17
N CYS A 18 21.39 12.53 -3.37
CA CYS A 18 20.83 11.90 -4.55
C CYS A 18 20.64 10.38 -4.34
N LYS A 19 21.68 9.70 -3.84
CA LYS A 19 21.62 8.29 -3.46
C LYS A 19 20.56 8.01 -2.39
N ALA A 20 20.59 8.75 -1.27
CA ALA A 20 19.64 8.54 -0.18
C ALA A 20 18.17 8.74 -0.61
N GLN A 21 17.90 9.72 -1.47
CA GLN A 21 16.56 9.95 -2.02
C GLN A 21 16.15 8.85 -3.01
N PHE A 22 17.09 8.36 -3.81
CA PHE A 22 16.86 7.23 -4.70
C PHE A 22 16.50 5.96 -3.92
N GLU A 23 17.31 5.59 -2.93
CA GLU A 23 17.08 4.43 -2.06
C GLU A 23 15.72 4.51 -1.35
N LEU A 24 15.39 5.69 -0.81
CA LEU A 24 14.09 5.93 -0.19
C LEU A 24 12.96 5.78 -1.20
N GLY A 25 13.11 6.36 -2.40
CA GLY A 25 12.11 6.30 -3.45
C GLY A 25 11.84 4.87 -3.94
N VAL A 26 12.88 4.06 -4.14
CA VAL A 26 12.76 2.64 -4.51
C VAL A 26 12.03 1.86 -3.41
N THR A 27 12.43 2.05 -2.16
CA THR A 27 11.80 1.40 -1.01
C THR A 27 10.31 1.74 -0.93
N LEU A 28 9.95 3.02 -1.05
CA LEU A 28 8.56 3.47 -1.02
C LEU A 28 7.76 2.95 -2.22
N SER A 29 8.35 2.94 -3.43
CA SER A 29 7.67 2.43 -4.63
C SER A 29 7.26 0.96 -4.47
N LEU A 30 8.17 0.13 -3.92
CA LEU A 30 7.86 -1.26 -3.60
C LEU A 30 6.85 -1.39 -2.47
N PHE A 31 6.94 -0.55 -1.44
CA PHE A 31 6.02 -0.62 -0.30
C PHE A 31 4.61 -0.15 -0.64
N PHE A 32 4.44 0.67 -1.67
CA PHE A 32 3.14 1.06 -2.20
C PHE A 32 2.62 0.10 -3.29
N TRP A 33 3.44 -0.83 -3.77
CA TRP A 33 3.01 -1.83 -4.74
C TRP A 33 1.92 -2.72 -4.12
N PRO A 34 0.67 -2.71 -4.65
CA PRO A 34 -0.45 -3.42 -4.02
C PRO A 34 -0.21 -4.93 -3.91
N SER A 35 0.33 -5.55 -4.96
CA SER A 35 0.60 -6.99 -5.03
C SER A 35 1.56 -7.44 -3.92
N LEU A 36 2.68 -6.71 -3.73
CA LEU A 36 3.63 -6.97 -2.66
C LEU A 36 3.05 -6.66 -1.27
N SER A 37 2.24 -5.60 -1.18
CA SER A 37 1.60 -5.21 0.07
C SER A 37 0.63 -6.29 0.57
N LEU A 38 -0.20 -6.80 -0.33
CA LEU A 38 -1.19 -7.84 -0.07
C LEU A 38 -0.52 -9.17 0.25
N ALA A 39 0.56 -9.53 -0.47
CA ALA A 39 1.32 -10.75 -0.23
C ALA A 39 1.84 -10.85 1.20
N VAL A 40 2.36 -9.74 1.72
CA VAL A 40 2.90 -9.71 3.09
C VAL A 40 1.80 -9.69 4.14
N VAL A 41 0.69 -8.97 3.91
CA VAL A 41 -0.45 -8.97 4.86
C VAL A 41 -1.05 -10.38 4.98
N ASN A 42 -1.12 -11.11 3.87
CA ASN A 42 -1.63 -12.48 3.83
C ASN A 42 -0.57 -13.55 4.16
N ASN A 43 0.68 -13.16 4.43
CA ASN A 43 1.80 -14.06 4.68
C ASN A 43 2.03 -15.09 3.56
N TRP A 44 1.81 -14.71 2.30
CA TRP A 44 2.07 -15.59 1.16
C TRP A 44 3.56 -15.96 1.01
N GLY A 45 4.48 -15.10 1.49
CA GLY A 45 5.91 -15.40 1.61
C GLY A 45 6.32 -16.11 2.91
N GLY A 46 5.36 -16.59 3.71
CA GLY A 46 5.60 -17.22 5.01
C GLY A 46 5.70 -16.22 6.18
N PRO A 47 6.10 -16.67 7.38
CA PRO A 47 6.16 -15.84 8.59
C PRO A 47 7.16 -14.67 8.47
N ASP A 48 8.18 -14.82 7.63
CA ASP A 48 9.23 -13.83 7.41
C ASP A 48 8.89 -12.87 6.25
N SER A 49 7.64 -12.83 5.78
CA SER A 49 7.21 -12.01 4.64
C SER A 49 7.58 -10.52 4.79
N LYS A 50 7.59 -10.00 6.03
CA LYS A 50 7.99 -8.61 6.31
C LYS A 50 9.47 -8.38 6.05
N ASP A 51 10.32 -9.28 6.55
CA ASP A 51 11.77 -9.22 6.39
C ASP A 51 12.14 -9.42 4.91
N LYS A 52 11.45 -10.33 4.21
CA LYS A 52 11.59 -10.51 2.77
C LYS A 52 11.27 -9.24 1.98
N ARG A 53 10.28 -8.46 2.38
CA ARG A 53 9.95 -7.18 1.72
C ARG A 53 11.10 -6.18 1.86
N GLU A 54 11.67 -6.06 3.05
CA GLU A 54 12.82 -5.17 3.29
C GLU A 54 14.04 -5.65 2.49
N TRP A 55 14.31 -6.96 2.51
CA TRP A 55 15.34 -7.58 1.69
C TRP A 55 15.14 -7.33 0.19
N PHE A 56 13.91 -7.41 -0.30
CA PHE A 56 13.58 -7.17 -1.70
C PHE A 56 13.86 -5.73 -2.11
N ALA A 57 13.53 -4.76 -1.25
CA ALA A 57 13.86 -3.36 -1.48
C ALA A 57 15.38 -3.13 -1.56
N GLN A 58 16.15 -3.68 -0.63
CA GLN A 58 17.61 -3.57 -0.65
C GLN A 58 18.22 -4.24 -1.87
N THR A 59 17.78 -5.46 -2.20
CA THR A 59 18.27 -6.20 -3.38
C THR A 59 17.96 -5.43 -4.67
N THR A 60 16.79 -4.81 -4.76
CA THR A 60 16.42 -3.97 -5.93
C THR A 60 17.35 -2.76 -6.05
N ILE A 61 17.67 -2.11 -4.94
CA ILE A 61 18.62 -0.99 -4.91
C ILE A 61 20.00 -1.44 -5.39
N ASP A 62 20.55 -2.50 -4.80
CA ASP A 62 21.88 -3.04 -5.16
C ASP A 62 21.93 -3.41 -6.65
N LEU A 63 20.90 -4.09 -7.15
CA LEU A 63 20.79 -4.50 -8.55
C LEU A 63 20.82 -3.31 -9.52
N LEU A 64 20.14 -2.21 -9.16
CA LEU A 64 20.09 -0.99 -9.97
C LEU A 64 21.40 -0.19 -9.91
N GLU A 65 22.15 -0.30 -8.81
CA GLU A 65 23.50 0.27 -8.72
C GLU A 65 24.50 -0.50 -9.58
N GLU A 66 24.39 -1.83 -9.61
CA GLU A 66 25.24 -2.71 -10.43
C GLU A 66 24.92 -2.63 -11.92
N ASN A 67 23.66 -2.40 -12.29
CA ASN A 67 23.18 -2.40 -13.68
C ASN A 67 22.67 -1.02 -14.07
N PRO A 68 23.57 -0.06 -14.36
CA PRO A 68 23.17 1.30 -14.63
C PRO A 68 22.41 1.48 -15.94
N ASP A 69 22.44 0.51 -16.84
CA ASP A 69 21.79 0.46 -18.15
C ASP A 69 20.50 -0.37 -18.16
N ALA A 70 20.05 -0.86 -16.99
CA ALA A 70 18.78 -1.56 -16.86
C ALA A 70 17.60 -0.75 -17.40
N ASP A 71 16.79 -1.38 -18.25
CA ASP A 71 15.55 -0.84 -18.78
C ASP A 71 14.33 -1.28 -17.95
N GLY A 72 13.17 -0.71 -18.27
CA GLY A 72 11.95 -0.95 -17.49
C GLY A 72 11.49 -2.40 -17.57
N GLU A 73 11.61 -3.02 -18.75
CA GLU A 73 11.22 -4.41 -18.99
C GLU A 73 12.10 -5.39 -18.21
N TRP A 74 13.41 -5.14 -18.13
CA TRP A 74 14.32 -5.97 -17.35
C TRP A 74 14.06 -5.85 -15.84
N ILE A 75 13.84 -4.62 -15.35
CA ILE A 75 13.49 -4.38 -13.94
C ILE A 75 12.16 -5.05 -13.61
N GLU A 76 11.14 -4.89 -14.44
CA GLU A 76 9.85 -5.57 -14.28
C GLU A 76 10.03 -7.09 -14.19
N THR A 77 10.76 -7.69 -15.15
CA THR A 77 11.00 -9.13 -15.16
C THR A 77 11.64 -9.60 -13.84
N PHE A 78 12.60 -8.85 -13.32
CA PHE A 78 13.19 -9.12 -12.01
C PHE A 78 12.17 -9.00 -10.87
N LEU A 79 11.37 -7.93 -10.85
CA LEU A 79 10.36 -7.71 -9.81
C LEU A 79 9.31 -8.83 -9.79
N LEU A 80 8.84 -9.24 -10.97
CA LEU A 80 7.87 -10.33 -11.13
C LEU A 80 8.47 -11.68 -10.72
N GLN A 81 9.73 -11.94 -11.06
CA GLN A 81 10.42 -13.17 -10.66
C GLN A 81 10.53 -13.28 -9.14
N VAL A 82 10.88 -12.19 -8.45
CA VAL A 82 10.94 -12.18 -6.98
C VAL A 82 9.56 -12.40 -6.37
N MET A 83 8.51 -11.78 -6.91
CA MET A 83 7.14 -12.01 -6.45
C MET A 83 6.72 -13.48 -6.59
N LEU A 84 7.13 -14.14 -7.66
CA LEU A 84 6.84 -15.55 -7.88
C LEU A 84 7.65 -16.45 -6.93
N ASP A 85 8.96 -16.24 -6.82
CA ASP A 85 9.85 -17.14 -6.08
C ASP A 85 9.74 -16.97 -4.56
N GLU A 86 9.64 -15.73 -4.07
CA GLU A 86 9.69 -15.44 -2.64
C GLU A 86 8.33 -15.31 -1.97
N PHE A 87 7.31 -14.93 -2.74
CA PHE A 87 5.96 -14.68 -2.25
C PHE A 87 4.89 -15.61 -2.86
N GLU A 88 5.27 -16.51 -3.79
CA GLU A 88 4.34 -17.39 -4.51
C GLU A 88 3.20 -16.65 -5.24
N VAL A 89 3.44 -15.40 -5.65
CA VAL A 89 2.46 -14.54 -6.32
C VAL A 89 2.79 -14.39 -7.79
N ASN A 90 1.84 -14.78 -8.65
CA ASN A 90 1.89 -14.45 -10.06
C ASN A 90 1.15 -13.12 -10.30
N VAL A 91 1.90 -12.06 -10.62
CA VAL A 91 1.36 -10.72 -10.90
C VAL A 91 1.17 -10.56 -12.41
N ASP A 92 -0.06 -10.28 -12.85
CA ASP A 92 -0.47 -10.17 -14.27
C ASP A 92 -1.42 -8.97 -14.50
N ASP A 93 -1.19 -7.88 -13.76
CA ASP A 93 -2.02 -6.67 -13.74
C ASP A 93 -1.25 -5.42 -14.22
N GLU A 94 -0.14 -5.60 -14.93
CA GLU A 94 0.78 -4.55 -15.42
C GLU A 94 1.42 -3.68 -14.31
N SER A 95 1.09 -3.91 -13.03
CA SER A 95 1.60 -3.10 -11.91
C SER A 95 3.11 -3.26 -11.72
N GLY A 96 3.70 -4.39 -12.11
CA GLY A 96 5.15 -4.59 -12.11
C GLY A 96 5.89 -3.62 -13.03
N TYR A 97 5.34 -3.40 -14.23
CA TYR A 97 5.88 -2.42 -15.19
C TYR A 97 5.76 -0.99 -14.67
N GLU A 98 4.62 -0.63 -14.08
CA GLU A 98 4.42 0.72 -13.52
C GLU A 98 5.44 1.05 -12.42
N VAL A 99 5.69 0.11 -11.52
CA VAL A 99 6.71 0.24 -10.46
C VAL A 99 8.11 0.36 -11.07
N ALA A 100 8.43 -0.44 -12.09
CA ALA A 100 9.72 -0.37 -12.78
C ALA A 100 9.94 0.99 -13.47
N GLU A 101 8.93 1.51 -14.17
CA GLU A 101 8.96 2.84 -14.76
C GLU A 101 9.13 3.94 -13.70
N GLN A 102 8.42 3.82 -12.57
CA GLN A 102 8.54 4.77 -11.47
C GLN A 102 9.98 4.81 -10.93
N ILE A 103 10.58 3.65 -10.68
CA ILE A 103 11.98 3.53 -10.25
C ILE A 103 12.94 4.21 -11.24
N LEU A 104 12.72 4.03 -12.55
CA LEU A 104 13.55 4.68 -13.57
C LEU A 104 13.35 6.20 -13.62
N ARG A 105 12.13 6.69 -13.37
CA ARG A 105 11.85 8.14 -13.27
C ARG A 105 12.58 8.74 -12.08
N LEU A 106 12.50 8.11 -10.90
CA LEU A 106 13.23 8.52 -9.70
C LEU A 106 14.74 8.63 -9.95
N ARG A 107 15.31 7.69 -10.70
CA ARG A 107 16.71 7.72 -11.09
C ARG A 107 17.06 8.89 -12.01
N LYS A 108 16.19 9.19 -12.98
CA LYS A 108 16.36 10.35 -13.89
C LYS A 108 16.25 11.67 -13.12
N ASP A 109 15.36 11.75 -12.15
CA ASP A 109 15.11 12.97 -11.38
C ASP A 109 16.21 13.24 -10.36
N CYS A 110 16.79 12.17 -9.80
CA CYS A 110 18.05 12.20 -9.08
C CYS A 110 19.19 12.86 -9.89
N GLY A 111 19.27 12.59 -11.20
CA GLY A 111 20.23 13.25 -12.11
C GLY A 111 19.92 14.72 -12.40
N LYS A 112 18.66 15.15 -12.27
CA LYS A 112 18.22 16.54 -12.45
C LYS A 112 18.23 17.34 -11.13
N GLY A 113 18.30 16.65 -9.99
CA GLY A 113 18.14 17.23 -8.65
C GLY A 113 16.71 17.57 -8.29
N ASP A 114 15.74 16.88 -8.89
CA ASP A 114 14.32 17.00 -8.55
C ASP A 114 13.94 15.86 -7.61
N PHE A 115 13.50 16.18 -6.39
CA PHE A 115 13.14 15.20 -5.37
C PHE A 115 11.68 15.28 -4.95
N ARG A 116 10.86 16.05 -5.68
CA ARG A 116 9.45 16.32 -5.33
C ARG A 116 8.62 15.04 -5.25
N GLU A 117 8.85 14.10 -6.15
CA GLU A 117 8.11 12.82 -6.16
C GLU A 117 8.43 11.97 -4.92
N VAL A 118 9.71 11.84 -4.55
CA VAL A 118 10.13 11.10 -3.35
C VAL A 118 9.60 11.76 -2.09
N GLU A 119 9.65 13.09 -2.01
CA GLU A 119 9.12 13.85 -0.86
C GLU A 119 7.61 13.65 -0.71
N SER A 120 6.85 13.69 -1.82
CA SER A 120 5.41 13.41 -1.82
C SER A 120 5.09 11.98 -1.38
N MET A 121 5.82 10.98 -1.88
CA MET A 121 5.65 9.60 -1.45
C MET A 121 5.97 9.41 0.03
N LYS A 122 7.02 10.08 0.52
CA LYS A 122 7.39 10.06 1.94
C LYS A 122 6.31 10.70 2.81
N GLU A 123 5.77 11.85 2.42
CA GLU A 123 4.70 12.49 3.17
C GLU A 123 3.45 11.59 3.25
N ARG A 124 3.08 10.95 2.13
CA ARG A 124 1.99 9.96 2.10
C ARG A 124 2.27 8.78 3.02
N TRP A 125 3.52 8.33 3.09
CA TRP A 125 3.95 7.25 3.98
C TRP A 125 3.86 7.65 5.46
N ASP A 126 4.35 8.84 5.79
CA ASP A 126 4.33 9.39 7.15
C ASP A 126 2.88 9.62 7.62
N ARG A 127 2.02 10.15 6.75
CA ARG A 127 0.58 10.31 7.01
C ARG A 127 -0.12 8.98 7.28
N LYS A 128 0.35 7.90 6.66
CA LYS A 128 -0.18 6.55 6.83
C LYS A 128 0.42 5.80 8.03
N GLY A 129 1.15 6.51 8.90
CA GLY A 129 1.69 5.99 10.15
C GLY A 129 3.00 5.22 10.01
N GLY A 130 3.64 5.29 8.84
CA GLY A 130 4.93 4.65 8.58
C GLY A 130 4.93 3.12 8.64
N LYS A 131 3.74 2.50 8.61
CA LYS A 131 3.55 1.06 8.72
C LYS A 131 3.05 0.49 7.39
N SER A 132 3.84 -0.41 6.82
CA SER A 132 3.51 -1.12 5.58
C SER A 132 2.25 -1.97 5.68
N GLU A 133 1.88 -2.40 6.89
CA GLU A 133 0.65 -3.16 7.15
C GLU A 133 -0.61 -2.34 6.88
N ASP A 134 -0.60 -1.04 7.23
CA ASP A 134 -1.73 -0.14 6.97
C ASP A 134 -1.88 0.16 5.47
N VAL A 135 -0.79 0.05 4.71
CA VAL A 135 -0.82 0.12 3.25
C VAL A 135 -1.51 -1.09 2.64
N GLY A 136 -1.09 -2.30 3.02
CA GLY A 136 -1.71 -3.54 2.53
C GLY A 136 -3.18 -3.68 2.94
N LYS A 137 -3.54 -3.31 4.17
CA LYS A 137 -4.93 -3.31 4.64
C LYS A 137 -5.84 -2.35 3.87
N LEU A 138 -5.32 -1.20 3.41
CA LEU A 138 -6.11 -0.30 2.58
C LEU A 138 -6.45 -0.95 1.24
N PHE A 139 -5.50 -1.66 0.63
CA PHE A 139 -5.73 -2.37 -0.62
C PHE A 139 -6.67 -3.56 -0.42
N GLU A 140 -6.51 -4.34 0.65
CA GLU A 140 -7.47 -5.40 1.01
C GLU A 140 -8.89 -4.86 1.23
N LYS A 141 -9.03 -3.71 1.91
CA LYS A 141 -10.32 -3.07 2.10
C LYS A 141 -10.92 -2.60 0.76
N ARG A 142 -10.10 -2.07 -0.15
CA ARG A 142 -10.54 -1.62 -1.47
C ARG A 142 -11.03 -2.78 -2.33
N GLU A 143 -10.31 -3.90 -2.36
CA GLU A 143 -10.72 -5.13 -3.05
C GLU A 143 -12.05 -5.69 -2.50
N ARG A 144 -12.30 -5.51 -1.19
CA ARG A 144 -13.55 -5.94 -0.55
C ARG A 144 -14.72 -4.98 -0.75
N ASN A 145 -14.46 -3.73 -1.15
CA ASN A 145 -15.42 -2.64 -1.23
C ASN A 145 -15.47 -2.07 -2.65
N GLU A 146 -15.87 -2.90 -3.62
CA GLU A 146 -16.14 -2.46 -5.01
C GLU A 146 -17.49 -1.71 -5.16
N GLU A 147 -18.08 -1.20 -4.08
CA GLU A 147 -19.20 -0.26 -4.14
C GLU A 147 -18.88 0.97 -3.27
N GLU A 148 -18.68 2.11 -3.94
CA GLU A 148 -18.47 3.47 -3.41
C GLU A 148 -17.17 3.71 -2.62
N ASP A 149 -16.21 4.41 -3.23
CA ASP A 149 -15.77 5.70 -2.67
C ASP A 149 -14.99 6.50 -3.73
N GLU A 150 -15.55 7.66 -4.09
CA GLU A 150 -14.91 8.64 -4.95
C GLU A 150 -14.17 9.66 -4.07
N THR A 151 -12.95 9.98 -4.49
CA THR A 151 -12.22 11.23 -4.23
C THR A 151 -11.83 11.61 -2.80
N ASP A 152 -10.53 11.90 -2.70
CA ASP A 152 -9.84 12.73 -1.72
C ASP A 152 -10.64 13.97 -1.27
N GLY A 153 -10.66 14.21 0.04
CA GLY A 153 -11.36 15.33 0.69
C GLY A 153 -10.86 15.52 2.11
N SER A 154 -9.66 16.08 2.26
CA SER A 154 -9.18 16.63 3.53
C SER A 154 -10.01 17.86 3.92
N GLU A 155 -10.76 17.79 5.02
CA GLU A 155 -11.19 18.98 5.77
C GLU A 155 -11.05 18.70 7.27
N ASP A 156 -9.99 19.30 7.83
CA ASP A 156 -9.87 19.68 9.23
C ASP A 156 -10.77 20.90 9.43
N ASP A 157 -11.82 20.81 10.23
CA ASP A 157 -12.44 21.99 10.83
C ASP A 157 -12.98 21.65 12.23
N SER A 158 -12.75 22.62 13.11
CA SER A 158 -12.86 22.53 14.55
C SER A 158 -14.25 22.94 15.06
N ASP A 159 -14.55 22.43 16.25
CA ASP A 159 -15.27 23.11 17.33
C ASP A 159 -16.81 23.16 17.36
N ASP A 160 -17.26 23.05 18.61
CA ASP A 160 -18.47 23.58 19.23
C ASP A 160 -19.84 22.91 19.04
N GLU A 161 -20.23 22.21 20.12
CA GLU A 161 -21.49 22.35 20.86
C GLU A 161 -22.75 22.79 20.09
N GLU A 162 -23.74 21.90 20.00
CA GLU A 162 -25.03 22.16 20.65
C GLU A 162 -25.90 20.89 20.71
N ASP A 163 -26.26 20.54 21.93
CA ASP A 163 -27.25 19.56 22.30
C ASP A 163 -28.58 19.82 21.57
N GLN A 164 -29.01 18.88 20.72
CA GLN A 164 -30.42 18.71 20.38
C GLN A 164 -30.88 17.33 20.82
N ASP A 165 -31.28 17.31 22.09
CA ASP A 165 -32.16 16.32 22.70
C ASP A 165 -33.37 16.07 21.79
N VAL A 166 -33.36 14.94 21.08
CA VAL A 166 -34.55 14.38 20.46
C VAL A 166 -35.25 13.49 21.48
N ASP A 167 -36.28 14.05 22.10
CA ASP A 167 -37.23 13.40 22.99
C ASP A 167 -37.94 12.25 22.23
N MET A 168 -37.47 11.02 22.45
CA MET A 168 -38.01 9.81 21.81
C MET A 168 -39.03 9.18 22.76
N ASP A 169 -40.21 9.79 22.80
CA ASP A 169 -41.39 9.24 23.47
C ASP A 169 -41.85 7.93 22.81
N GLU A 170 -42.12 6.96 23.68
CA GLU A 170 -42.95 5.76 23.49
C GLU A 170 -42.35 4.55 22.76
N ALA A 171 -41.63 3.73 23.55
CA ALA A 171 -41.19 2.39 23.21
C ALA A 171 -42.37 1.40 23.00
N PRO A 172 -42.49 0.74 21.83
CA PRO A 172 -43.35 -0.42 21.68
C PRO A 172 -42.81 -1.60 22.51
N PRO A 173 -43.66 -2.40 23.17
CA PRO A 173 -43.23 -3.47 24.05
C PRO A 173 -42.43 -4.54 23.29
N LEU A 174 -41.30 -4.93 23.91
CA LEU A 174 -40.37 -5.98 23.49
C LEU A 174 -41.11 -7.23 23.03
N VAL A 175 -41.18 -7.43 21.71
CA VAL A 175 -41.55 -8.72 21.14
C VAL A 175 -40.44 -9.68 21.55
N ARG A 176 -40.77 -10.62 22.45
CA ARG A 176 -39.86 -11.68 22.88
C ARG A 176 -39.26 -12.33 21.63
N VAL A 177 -37.95 -12.12 21.46
CA VAL A 177 -37.15 -12.88 20.50
C VAL A 177 -37.42 -14.35 20.81
N LYS A 178 -38.12 -15.03 19.91
CA LYS A 178 -38.23 -16.49 19.94
C LYS A 178 -36.80 -17.01 19.95
N GLU A 179 -36.48 -17.80 20.97
CA GLU A 179 -35.23 -18.53 21.07
C GLU A 179 -34.88 -19.16 19.71
N PRO A 180 -33.62 -19.08 19.25
CA PRO A 180 -33.22 -19.77 18.04
C PRO A 180 -33.49 -21.26 18.23
N VAL A 181 -34.42 -21.79 17.45
CA VAL A 181 -34.75 -23.22 17.43
C VAL A 181 -33.51 -23.95 16.96
N VAL A 182 -32.83 -24.62 17.90
CA VAL A 182 -31.72 -25.51 17.59
C VAL A 182 -32.26 -26.60 16.66
N PRO A 183 -31.69 -26.80 15.46
CA PRO A 183 -32.13 -27.86 14.58
C PRO A 183 -31.89 -29.22 15.25
N GLU A 184 -32.97 -29.95 15.53
CA GLU A 184 -32.88 -31.34 16.00
C GLU A 184 -32.17 -32.18 14.93
N VAL A 185 -31.05 -32.78 15.32
CA VAL A 185 -30.27 -33.73 14.53
C VAL A 185 -30.67 -35.12 15.01
N ASP A 186 -31.22 -35.96 14.13
CA ASP A 186 -31.53 -37.36 14.44
C ASP A 186 -30.23 -38.14 14.77
N GLU A 187 -30.33 -39.32 15.42
CA GLU A 187 -29.20 -40.20 15.77
C GLU A 187 -28.32 -40.68 14.58
N ASP A 188 -28.67 -40.27 13.35
CA ASP A 188 -27.94 -40.57 12.10
C ASP A 188 -27.36 -39.31 11.42
N GLY A 189 -27.30 -38.17 12.12
CA GLY A 189 -26.52 -36.98 11.69
C GLY A 189 -27.10 -36.15 10.54
N PHE A 190 -28.34 -36.40 10.12
CA PHE A 190 -28.99 -35.67 9.01
C PHE A 190 -29.97 -34.59 9.50
N THR A 191 -29.93 -33.39 8.90
CA THR A 191 -30.85 -32.28 9.20
C THR A 191 -32.17 -32.42 8.44
N LYS A 192 -33.29 -32.34 9.16
CA LYS A 192 -34.65 -32.57 8.63
C LYS A 192 -35.15 -31.37 7.80
N VAL A 193 -35.21 -31.52 6.47
CA VAL A 193 -35.81 -30.53 5.56
C VAL A 193 -37.33 -30.46 5.75
N THR A 194 -37.83 -29.34 6.30
CA THR A 194 -39.27 -29.07 6.37
C THR A 194 -39.77 -28.50 5.04
N LYS A 195 -40.80 -29.13 4.44
CA LYS A 195 -41.41 -28.68 3.18
C LYS A 195 -42.35 -27.50 3.44
N LYS A 196 -42.07 -26.34 2.84
CA LYS A 196 -42.95 -25.15 2.88
C LYS A 196 -44.12 -25.34 1.90
N LYS A 197 -45.36 -25.34 2.40
CA LYS A 197 -46.59 -25.37 1.58
C LYS A 197 -47.16 -23.95 1.50
N ARG A 198 -47.64 -23.59 0.30
CA ARG A 198 -48.23 -22.29 -0.11
C ARG A 198 -49.32 -21.79 0.83
#